data_AF-A2FQ70-F1
#
_entry.id   AF-A2FQ70-F1
#
_cell.length_a   1.000
_cell.length_b   1.000
_cell.length_c   1.000
_cell.angle_alpha   90.00
_cell.angle_beta   90.00
_cell.angle_gamma   90.00
#
_symmetry.space_group_name_H-M   'P 1'
#
loop_
_entity.id
_entity.type
_entity.pdbx_description
1 polymer ?
#
loop_
_entity_poly.entity_id
_entity_poly.type
_entity_poly.pdbx_seq_one_letter_code
_entity_poly.pdbx_strand_id
1 'polypeptide(L)'
;MEKTDIDLTDLCDVCHKKAMYSCPNCGARYCSNECFKKHSVSCVNKFASNSLKTMAAPRVSTEVILTTQKLLANMDANKSEIMPSQEIEPWKAWWEEKFIVNPPQSIYPPPDNVSPLLPYHLVDILYSYCYILRLYNGDISFDILGAVESMLSISNVLEGKPNLNSIKESLAPCIENTRTAELFVEFQWQVEVVHDVELILQTKDHVLKAVYEMFMIFSNSKHKRATQKLKFFVAWVPSINKKELEKISDEVHEYYTSLRVYLLDVHSKDISFG
;
A
#
# COMPACT_ATOMS: atom_id res chain seq x y z
N MET A 1 -0.99 -15.67 -61.45
CA MET A 1 -0.67 -14.24 -61.62
C MET A 1 -1.61 -13.47 -60.73
N GLU A 2 -1.03 -12.90 -59.68
CA GLU A 2 -1.67 -11.97 -58.74
C GLU A 2 -2.34 -10.81 -59.47
N LYS A 3 -3.52 -10.42 -58.99
CA LYS A 3 -3.90 -9.02 -58.83
C LYS A 3 -4.82 -8.93 -57.61
N THR A 4 -4.23 -8.79 -56.43
CA THR A 4 -4.92 -8.16 -55.31
C THR A 4 -4.85 -6.67 -55.55
N ASP A 5 -5.87 -6.12 -56.21
CA ASP A 5 -6.14 -4.69 -56.16
C ASP A 5 -6.53 -4.36 -54.71
N ILE A 6 -5.54 -3.96 -53.91
CA ILE A 6 -5.79 -3.32 -52.63
C ILE A 6 -6.40 -1.97 -52.98
N ASP A 7 -7.72 -1.87 -52.84
CA ASP A 7 -8.45 -0.62 -52.95
C ASP A 7 -7.83 0.40 -51.98
N LEU A 8 -7.18 1.42 -52.54
CA LEU A 8 -6.47 2.49 -51.82
C LEU A 8 -7.38 3.27 -50.85
N THR A 9 -8.69 2.99 -50.86
CA THR A 9 -9.69 3.60 -50.00
C THR A 9 -9.84 2.95 -48.62
N ASP A 10 -9.21 1.79 -48.36
CA ASP A 10 -9.32 1.07 -47.08
C ASP A 10 -8.15 1.29 -46.11
N LEU A 11 -7.26 2.25 -46.40
CA LEU A 11 -6.08 2.53 -45.58
C LEU A 11 -6.32 3.66 -44.59
N CYS A 12 -5.67 3.55 -43.43
CA CYS A 12 -5.62 4.57 -42.39
C CYS A 12 -4.83 5.77 -42.89
N ASP A 13 -5.41 6.97 -42.77
CA ASP A 13 -4.80 8.22 -43.23
C ASP A 13 -3.58 8.64 -42.38
N VAL A 14 -3.33 7.96 -41.25
CA VAL A 14 -2.23 8.26 -40.33
C VAL A 14 -1.06 7.28 -40.46
N CYS A 15 -1.35 5.98 -40.59
CA CYS A 15 -0.31 4.94 -40.55
C CYS A 15 -0.35 3.98 -41.74
N HIS A 16 -1.26 4.19 -42.70
CA HIS A 16 -1.42 3.42 -43.93
C HIS A 16 -1.64 1.90 -43.74
N LYS A 17 -2.04 1.47 -42.53
CA LYS A 17 -2.58 0.12 -42.27
C LYS A 17 -4.07 0.09 -42.57
N LYS A 18 -4.67 -1.11 -42.68
CA LYS A 18 -6.12 -1.25 -42.89
C LYS A 18 -6.93 -0.44 -41.87
N ALA A 19 -7.77 0.47 -42.34
CA ALA A 19 -8.66 1.28 -41.51
C ALA A 19 -9.84 0.43 -41.01
N MET A 20 -10.29 0.70 -39.79
CA MET A 20 -11.46 0.04 -39.19
C MET A 20 -12.58 1.02 -38.88
N TYR A 21 -12.25 2.30 -38.75
CA TYR A 21 -13.15 3.35 -38.30
C TYR A 21 -12.96 4.61 -39.14
N SER A 22 -13.97 5.47 -39.14
CA SER A 22 -13.92 6.77 -39.82
C SER A 22 -14.35 7.88 -38.87
N CYS A 23 -13.63 9.01 -38.89
CA CYS A 23 -13.91 10.14 -38.03
C CYS A 23 -15.25 10.78 -38.43
N PRO A 24 -16.23 10.90 -37.52
CA PRO A 24 -17.56 11.42 -37.86
C PRO A 24 -17.54 12.92 -38.20
N ASN A 25 -16.47 13.63 -37.88
CA ASN A 25 -16.37 15.08 -38.10
C ASN A 25 -15.69 15.47 -39.42
N CYS A 26 -14.75 14.66 -39.92
CA CYS A 26 -14.01 14.97 -41.14
C CYS A 26 -13.92 13.81 -42.15
N GLY A 27 -14.41 12.62 -41.80
CA GLY A 27 -14.36 11.43 -42.64
C GLY A 27 -13.01 10.71 -42.67
N ALA A 28 -11.97 11.23 -41.99
CA ALA A 28 -10.65 10.61 -41.98
C ALA A 28 -10.68 9.18 -41.43
N ARG A 29 -10.05 8.24 -42.14
CA ARG A 29 -10.05 6.81 -41.83
C ARG A 29 -8.89 6.47 -40.89
N TYR A 30 -9.17 5.67 -39.86
CA TYR A 30 -8.17 5.29 -38.86
C TYR A 30 -8.31 3.84 -38.38
N CYS A 31 -7.22 3.26 -37.91
CA CYS A 31 -7.19 1.86 -37.43
C CYS A 31 -7.37 1.73 -35.91
N SER A 32 -6.97 2.73 -35.12
CA SER A 32 -6.97 2.67 -33.64
C SER A 32 -7.18 4.03 -32.99
N ASN A 33 -7.46 4.04 -31.68
CA ASN A 33 -7.60 5.26 -30.89
C ASN A 33 -6.35 6.15 -30.96
N GLU A 34 -5.15 5.56 -31.02
CA GLU A 34 -3.91 6.32 -31.20
C GLU A 34 -3.88 7.10 -32.53
N CYS A 35 -4.31 6.47 -33.62
CA CYS A 35 -4.43 7.15 -34.92
C CYS A 35 -5.55 8.20 -34.89
N PHE A 36 -6.64 7.92 -34.18
CA PHE A 36 -7.69 8.93 -33.94
C PHE A 36 -7.18 10.14 -33.15
N LYS A 37 -6.29 9.99 -32.16
CA LYS A 37 -5.74 11.15 -31.46
C LYS A 37 -4.77 11.98 -32.32
N LYS A 38 -4.11 11.35 -33.29
CA LYS A 38 -3.08 11.98 -34.13
C LYS A 38 -3.60 12.57 -35.44
N HIS A 39 -4.76 12.15 -35.95
CA HIS A 39 -5.23 12.58 -37.28
C HIS A 39 -5.55 14.08 -37.37
N SER A 40 -6.13 14.69 -36.32
CA SER A 40 -6.42 16.13 -36.28
C SER A 40 -6.78 16.56 -34.86
N VAL A 41 -5.97 17.46 -34.28
CA VAL A 41 -6.21 18.05 -32.96
C VAL A 41 -7.58 18.75 -32.89
N SER A 42 -8.01 19.39 -33.99
CA SER A 42 -9.32 20.05 -34.07
C SER A 42 -10.48 19.08 -33.96
N CYS A 43 -10.40 17.91 -34.63
CA CYS A 43 -11.44 16.90 -34.58
C CYS A 43 -11.49 16.19 -33.22
N VAL A 44 -10.34 15.92 -32.62
CA VAL A 44 -10.23 15.34 -31.28
C VAL A 44 -10.85 16.28 -30.23
N ASN A 45 -10.54 17.57 -30.29
CA ASN A 45 -11.10 18.58 -29.39
C ASN A 45 -12.62 18.73 -29.57
N LYS A 46 -13.11 18.71 -30.83
CA LYS A 46 -14.55 18.75 -31.11
C LYS A 46 -15.28 17.54 -30.53
N PHE A 47 -14.72 16.34 -30.71
CA PHE A 47 -15.28 15.12 -30.13
C PHE A 47 -15.35 15.20 -28.60
N ALA A 48 -14.25 15.55 -27.93
CA ALA A 48 -14.21 15.71 -26.48
C ALA A 48 -15.21 16.78 -25.98
N SER A 49 -15.30 17.92 -26.68
CA SER A 49 -16.24 18.99 -26.32
C SER A 49 -17.71 18.57 -26.47
N ASN A 50 -18.02 17.74 -27.47
CA ASN A 50 -19.37 17.21 -27.64
C ASN A 50 -19.72 16.20 -26.55
N SER A 51 -18.79 15.33 -26.16
CA SER A 51 -18.97 14.42 -25.02
C SER A 51 -19.22 15.18 -23.71
N LEU A 52 -18.50 16.28 -23.47
CA LEU A 52 -18.73 17.13 -22.29
C LEU A 52 -20.09 17.83 -22.30
N LYS A 53 -20.59 18.25 -23.48
CA LYS A 53 -21.93 18.85 -23.61
C LYS A 53 -23.04 17.84 -23.30
N THR A 54 -22.85 16.56 -23.63
CA THR A 54 -23.83 15.50 -23.28
C THR A 54 -23.82 15.12 -21.80
N MET A 55 -22.76 15.48 -21.06
CA MET A 55 -22.59 15.19 -19.62
C MET A 55 -22.75 16.45 -18.75
N ALA A 56 -23.25 17.56 -19.30
CA ALA A 56 -23.42 18.79 -18.54
C ALA A 56 -24.39 18.56 -17.38
N ALA A 57 -23.94 18.83 -16.16
CA ALA A 57 -24.78 18.73 -14.97
C ALA A 57 -26.04 19.61 -15.15
N PRO A 58 -27.22 19.14 -14.72
CA PRO A 58 -28.43 19.95 -14.77
C PRO A 58 -28.20 21.30 -14.09
N ARG A 59 -28.70 22.38 -14.71
CA ARG A 59 -28.70 23.69 -14.04
C ARG A 59 -29.60 23.59 -12.81
N VAL A 60 -28.98 23.68 -11.63
CA VAL A 60 -29.68 23.66 -10.35
C VAL A 60 -30.59 24.90 -10.26
N SER A 61 -31.82 24.72 -9.78
CA SER A 61 -32.78 25.83 -9.67
C SER A 61 -32.32 26.87 -8.64
N THR A 62 -32.74 28.12 -8.83
CA THR A 62 -32.46 29.22 -7.89
C THR A 62 -33.01 28.92 -6.49
N GLU A 63 -34.12 28.20 -6.39
CA GLU A 63 -34.71 27.78 -5.12
C GLU A 63 -33.84 26.77 -4.35
N VAL A 64 -33.25 25.79 -5.06
CA VAL A 64 -32.30 24.86 -4.45
C VAL A 64 -31.03 25.58 -4.00
N ILE A 65 -30.53 26.53 -4.81
CA ILE A 65 -29.38 27.38 -4.43
C ILE A 65 -29.67 28.21 -3.18
N LEU A 66 -30.86 28.82 -3.10
CA LEU A 66 -31.27 29.59 -1.92
C LEU A 66 -31.45 28.70 -0.69
N THR A 67 -31.93 27.47 -0.88
CA THR A 67 -32.09 26.50 0.21
C THR A 67 -30.74 26.03 0.73
N THR A 68 -29.80 25.69 -0.15
CA THR A 68 -28.44 25.32 0.26
C THR A 68 -27.72 26.47 0.93
N GLN A 69 -27.85 27.70 0.41
CA GLN A 69 -27.29 28.90 1.05
C GLN A 69 -27.85 29.14 2.45
N LYS A 70 -29.16 28.95 2.66
CA LYS A 70 -29.78 29.05 3.99
C LYS A 70 -29.29 27.96 4.95
N LEU A 71 -29.13 26.73 4.46
CA LEU A 71 -28.57 25.63 5.26
C LEU A 71 -27.13 25.96 5.69
N LEU A 72 -26.29 26.44 4.76
CA LEU A 72 -24.91 26.85 5.07
C LEU A 72 -24.89 28.00 6.08
N ALA A 73 -25.73 29.03 5.90
CA ALA A 73 -25.83 30.14 6.84
C ALA A 73 -26.29 29.69 8.25
N ASN A 74 -27.22 28.73 8.33
CA ASN A 74 -27.64 28.16 9.61
C ASN A 74 -26.53 27.33 10.26
N MET A 75 -25.75 26.57 9.49
CA MET A 75 -24.59 25.84 9.98
C MET A 75 -23.50 26.78 10.52
N ASP A 76 -23.25 27.90 9.84
CA ASP A 76 -22.31 28.94 10.29
C ASP A 76 -22.82 29.69 11.53
N ALA A 77 -24.12 29.96 11.62
CA ALA A 77 -24.74 30.59 12.78
C ALA A 77 -24.71 29.69 14.03
N ASN A 78 -24.87 28.38 13.84
CA ASN A 78 -24.79 27.37 14.91
C ASN A 78 -23.40 26.75 15.05
N LYS A 79 -22.36 27.40 14.52
CA LYS A 79 -20.97 26.91 14.58
C LYS A 79 -20.45 26.72 16.02
N SER A 80 -21.08 27.37 17.01
CA SER A 80 -20.83 27.19 18.44
C SER A 80 -21.50 25.95 19.05
N GLU A 81 -22.44 25.31 18.37
CA GLU A 81 -23.06 24.02 18.77
C GLU A 81 -22.40 22.81 18.08
N ILE A 82 -21.50 23.04 17.13
CA ILE A 82 -20.59 22.01 16.64
C ILE A 82 -19.67 21.68 17.82
N MET A 83 -19.74 20.45 18.33
CA MET A 83 -18.80 19.94 19.33
C MET A 83 -17.41 20.43 18.98
N PRO A 84 -16.65 21.02 19.94
CA PRO A 84 -15.30 21.47 19.64
C PRO A 84 -14.58 20.33 18.96
N SER A 85 -14.13 20.56 17.73
CA SER A 85 -13.29 19.62 17.01
C SER A 85 -12.10 19.36 17.91
N GLN A 86 -12.12 18.25 18.66
CA GLN A 86 -10.94 17.82 19.38
C GLN A 86 -9.87 17.65 18.31
N GLU A 87 -8.79 18.43 18.42
CA GLU A 87 -7.58 18.16 17.66
C GLU A 87 -7.13 16.76 18.06
N ILE A 88 -7.41 15.78 17.20
CA ILE A 88 -6.92 14.42 17.39
C ILE A 88 -5.44 14.49 17.02
N GLU A 89 -4.57 14.34 18.01
CA GLU A 89 -3.13 14.24 17.75
C GLU A 89 -2.87 13.08 16.78
N PRO A 90 -2.04 13.27 15.74
CA PRO A 90 -1.70 12.19 14.81
C PRO A 90 -1.13 11.00 15.57
N TRP A 91 -1.53 9.79 15.18
CA TRP A 91 -0.94 8.58 15.76
C TRP A 91 0.57 8.57 15.52
N LYS A 92 1.32 8.37 16.61
CA LYS A 92 2.76 8.18 16.58
C LYS A 92 3.09 6.72 16.81
N ALA A 93 3.94 6.18 15.95
CA ALA A 93 4.47 4.85 16.09
C ALA A 93 5.29 4.72 17.38
N TRP A 94 4.92 3.78 18.25
CA TRP A 94 5.59 3.59 19.54
C TRP A 94 7.04 3.13 19.39
N TRP A 95 7.42 2.56 18.24
CA TRP A 95 8.78 2.11 17.95
C TRP A 95 9.75 3.24 17.60
N GLU A 96 9.26 4.47 17.48
CA GLU A 96 10.12 5.67 17.40
C GLU A 96 10.65 6.10 18.77
N GLU A 97 10.12 5.53 19.86
CA GLU A 97 10.59 5.81 21.21
C GLU A 97 11.92 5.10 21.48
N LYS A 98 12.79 5.75 22.26
CA LYS A 98 14.14 5.19 22.54
C LYS A 98 14.11 3.93 23.41
N PHE A 99 13.09 3.79 24.24
CA PHE A 99 12.95 2.68 25.17
C PHE A 99 11.47 2.35 25.38
N ILE A 100 11.20 1.07 25.59
CA ILE A 100 9.89 0.59 25.98
C ILE A 100 9.75 0.67 27.49
N VAL A 101 8.78 1.47 27.95
CA VAL A 101 8.40 1.50 29.37
C VAL A 101 7.67 0.19 29.70
N ASN A 102 8.16 -0.54 30.70
CA ASN A 102 7.60 -1.82 31.16
C ASN A 102 7.44 -2.84 30.00
N PRO A 103 8.55 -3.29 29.39
CA PRO A 103 8.48 -4.22 28.28
C PRO A 103 7.78 -5.52 28.69
N PRO A 104 6.99 -6.13 27.77
CA PRO A 104 6.37 -7.41 28.07
C PRO A 104 7.45 -8.44 28.36
N GLN A 105 7.15 -9.35 29.28
CA GLN A 105 8.03 -10.48 29.59
C GLN A 105 7.45 -11.74 28.99
N SER A 106 8.30 -12.58 28.41
CA SER A 106 7.87 -13.91 28.01
C SER A 106 7.55 -14.73 29.27
N ILE A 107 6.29 -15.16 29.37
CA ILE A 107 5.87 -16.16 30.36
C ILE A 107 6.10 -17.60 29.88
N TYR A 108 6.64 -17.77 28.67
CA TYR A 108 6.89 -19.07 28.04
C TYR A 108 8.38 -19.41 28.09
N PRO A 109 8.72 -20.70 28.32
CA PRO A 109 10.11 -21.14 28.33
C PRO A 109 10.73 -21.01 26.93
N PRO A 110 12.03 -20.69 26.84
CA PRO A 110 12.72 -20.62 25.57
C PRO A 110 12.71 -22.00 24.87
N PRO A 111 12.56 -22.06 23.55
CA PRO A 111 12.55 -23.32 22.82
C PRO A 111 13.95 -23.97 22.76
N ASP A 112 14.02 -25.30 22.95
CA ASP A 112 15.27 -26.06 23.03
C ASP A 112 16.02 -26.21 21.68
N ASN A 113 15.28 -26.15 20.56
CA ASN A 113 15.83 -26.27 19.20
C ASN A 113 15.39 -25.09 18.34
N VAL A 114 16.28 -24.12 18.19
CA VAL A 114 16.05 -22.89 17.41
C VAL A 114 16.68 -23.01 16.03
N SER A 115 15.90 -22.68 14.99
CA SER A 115 16.42 -22.61 13.62
C SER A 115 17.24 -21.33 13.43
N PRO A 116 18.38 -21.37 12.71
CA PRO A 116 19.14 -20.16 12.37
C PRO A 116 18.39 -19.22 11.43
N LEU A 117 17.23 -19.64 10.90
CA LEU A 117 16.40 -18.85 9.99
C LEU A 117 15.38 -17.96 10.71
N LEU A 118 15.23 -18.12 12.03
CA LEU A 118 14.25 -17.37 12.82
C LEU A 118 14.39 -15.84 12.72
N PRO A 119 15.59 -15.24 12.64
CA PRO A 119 15.72 -13.79 12.43
C PRO A 119 15.07 -13.31 11.14
N TYR A 120 15.23 -14.05 10.03
CA TYR A 120 14.59 -13.70 8.76
C TYR A 120 13.07 -13.88 8.82
N HIS A 121 12.60 -14.90 9.53
CA HIS A 121 11.16 -15.14 9.70
C HIS A 121 10.53 -14.06 10.58
N LEU A 122 11.27 -13.57 11.59
CA LEU A 122 10.86 -12.44 12.43
C LEU A 122 10.65 -11.17 11.59
N VAL A 123 11.55 -10.88 10.64
CA VAL A 123 11.44 -9.69 9.75
C VAL A 123 10.15 -9.70 8.92
N ASP A 124 9.78 -10.85 8.34
CA ASP A 124 8.52 -11.01 7.59
C ASP A 124 7.28 -10.77 8.49
N ILE A 125 7.30 -11.30 9.72
CA ILE A 125 6.24 -11.07 10.71
C ILE A 125 6.16 -9.58 11.08
N LEU A 126 7.30 -8.96 11.43
CA LEU A 126 7.35 -7.56 11.84
C LEU A 126 6.86 -6.61 10.75
N TYR A 127 7.19 -6.87 9.48
CA TYR A 127 6.71 -6.06 8.37
C TYR A 127 5.18 -6.06 8.31
N SER A 128 4.53 -7.23 8.39
CA SER A 128 3.06 -7.31 8.38
C SER A 128 2.42 -6.61 9.57
N TYR A 129 3.05 -6.64 10.75
CA TYR A 129 2.60 -5.91 11.93
C TYR A 129 2.69 -4.39 11.75
N CYS A 130 3.85 -3.89 11.30
CA CYS A 130 4.08 -2.46 11.08
C CYS A 130 3.14 -1.90 10.01
N TYR A 131 2.98 -2.63 8.90
CA TYR A 131 2.06 -2.28 7.83
C TYR A 131 0.64 -2.07 8.37
N ILE A 132 0.12 -3.04 9.13
CA ILE A 132 -1.26 -2.98 9.60
C ILE A 132 -1.43 -1.93 10.69
N LEU A 133 -0.48 -1.73 11.61
CA LEU A 133 -0.60 -0.63 12.56
C LEU A 133 -0.54 0.75 11.89
N ARG A 134 0.30 0.97 10.88
CA ARG A 134 0.27 2.23 10.13
C ARG A 134 -1.07 2.42 9.41
N LEU A 135 -1.58 1.39 8.76
CA LEU A 135 -2.85 1.44 8.02
C LEU A 135 -4.03 1.79 8.93
N TYR A 136 -4.00 1.31 10.18
CA TYR A 136 -5.03 1.52 11.18
C TYR A 136 -4.75 2.69 12.12
N ASN A 137 -3.69 3.47 11.88
CA ASN A 137 -3.25 4.54 12.79
C ASN A 137 -3.14 4.06 14.24
N GLY A 138 -2.61 2.85 14.43
CA GLY A 138 -2.41 2.20 15.72
C GLY A 138 -3.66 1.63 16.40
N ASP A 139 -4.88 1.97 15.94
CA ASP A 139 -6.11 1.47 16.53
C ASP A 139 -6.80 0.46 15.62
N ILE A 140 -6.57 -0.82 15.90
CA ILE A 140 -7.20 -1.93 15.18
C ILE A 140 -8.53 -2.37 15.79
N SER A 141 -9.00 -1.74 16.87
CA SER A 141 -10.12 -2.24 17.66
C SER A 141 -11.44 -2.31 16.89
N PHE A 142 -11.61 -1.44 15.90
CA PHE A 142 -12.81 -1.37 15.08
C PHE A 142 -12.91 -2.49 14.02
N ASP A 143 -11.79 -3.08 13.61
CA ASP A 143 -11.76 -4.19 12.64
C ASP A 143 -10.58 -5.15 12.88
N ILE A 144 -10.60 -5.79 14.05
CA ILE A 144 -9.59 -6.78 14.44
C ILE A 144 -9.55 -7.95 13.45
N LEU A 145 -10.69 -8.38 12.92
CA LEU A 145 -10.77 -9.53 12.01
C LEU A 145 -10.14 -9.20 10.65
N GLY A 146 -10.47 -8.05 10.06
CA GLY A 146 -9.85 -7.59 8.82
C GLY A 146 -8.36 -7.32 8.97
N ALA A 147 -7.94 -6.74 10.11
CA ALA A 147 -6.53 -6.59 10.45
C ALA A 147 -5.79 -7.94 10.48
N VAL A 148 -6.35 -8.96 11.13
CA VAL A 148 -5.75 -10.31 11.20
C VAL A 148 -5.66 -10.97 9.82
N GLU A 149 -6.71 -10.93 9.00
CA GLU A 149 -6.70 -11.51 7.66
C GLU A 149 -5.68 -10.79 6.75
N SER A 150 -5.52 -9.46 6.93
CA SER A 150 -4.54 -8.69 6.18
C SER A 150 -3.10 -8.96 6.63
N MET A 151 -2.84 -9.12 7.93
CA MET A 151 -1.53 -9.56 8.42
C MET A 151 -1.15 -10.94 7.84
N LEU A 152 -2.13 -11.85 7.70
CA LEU A 152 -1.93 -13.16 7.10
C LEU A 152 -1.66 -13.11 5.59
N SER A 153 -2.35 -12.25 4.84
CA SER A 153 -2.11 -12.11 3.41
C SER A 153 -0.76 -11.46 3.11
N ILE A 154 -0.24 -10.63 4.02
CA ILE A 154 1.08 -9.98 3.86
C ILE A 154 2.22 -10.94 4.25
N SER A 155 2.11 -11.63 5.38
CA SER A 155 3.19 -12.45 5.95
C SER A 155 3.16 -13.91 5.45
N ASN A 156 4.19 -14.29 4.71
CA ASN A 156 4.35 -15.68 4.28
C ASN A 156 4.63 -16.61 5.48
N VAL A 157 5.28 -16.08 6.53
CA VAL A 157 5.57 -16.83 7.74
C VAL A 157 4.30 -17.13 8.51
N LEU A 158 3.35 -16.20 8.60
CA LEU A 158 2.09 -16.45 9.32
C LEU A 158 1.17 -17.38 8.53
N GLU A 159 1.06 -17.19 7.22
CA GLU A 159 0.23 -18.04 6.35
C GLU A 159 0.78 -19.48 6.23
N GLY A 160 2.09 -19.65 6.05
CA GLY A 160 2.69 -20.90 5.59
C GLY A 160 3.93 -21.38 6.36
N LYS A 161 4.77 -22.21 5.73
CA LYS A 161 6.10 -22.60 6.25
C LYS A 161 7.17 -22.17 5.26
N PRO A 162 7.46 -20.87 5.14
CA PRO A 162 8.44 -20.39 4.19
C PRO A 162 9.84 -20.74 4.69
N ASN A 163 10.77 -20.94 3.76
CA ASN A 163 12.18 -21.19 4.06
C ASN A 163 13.00 -19.93 3.75
N LEU A 164 12.73 -18.86 4.49
CA LEU A 164 13.38 -17.56 4.30
C LEU A 164 14.78 -17.58 4.92
N ASN A 165 15.79 -17.18 4.15
CA ASN A 165 17.20 -17.19 4.57
C ASN A 165 17.93 -15.86 4.32
N SER A 166 17.24 -14.82 3.88
CA SER A 166 17.78 -13.48 3.69
C SER A 166 16.72 -12.39 3.88
N ILE A 167 17.15 -11.16 4.17
CA ILE A 167 16.25 -9.98 4.28
C ILE A 167 15.43 -9.77 3.01
N LYS A 168 16.02 -9.97 1.83
CA LYS A 168 15.32 -9.84 0.55
C LYS A 168 14.21 -10.86 0.41
N GLU A 169 14.44 -12.12 0.81
CA GLU A 169 13.41 -13.16 0.83
C GLU A 169 12.32 -12.87 1.85
N SER A 170 12.64 -12.18 2.95
CA SER A 170 11.64 -11.77 3.96
C SER A 170 10.79 -10.59 3.53
N LEU A 171 11.37 -9.55 2.94
CA LEU A 171 10.67 -8.28 2.72
C LEU A 171 10.09 -8.13 1.32
N ALA A 172 10.79 -8.60 0.27
CA ALA A 172 10.31 -8.40 -1.10
C ALA A 172 8.94 -9.04 -1.35
N PRO A 173 8.67 -10.28 -0.90
CA PRO A 173 7.34 -10.88 -1.00
C PRO A 173 6.28 -10.13 -0.20
N CYS A 174 6.59 -9.65 1.02
CA CYS A 174 5.63 -8.88 1.80
C CYS A 174 5.24 -7.57 1.11
N ILE A 175 6.20 -6.85 0.54
CA ILE A 175 5.95 -5.64 -0.26
C ILE A 175 5.04 -5.99 -1.45
N GLU A 176 5.32 -7.07 -2.17
CA GLU A 176 4.49 -7.48 -3.31
C GLU A 176 3.07 -7.91 -2.88
N ASN A 177 2.92 -8.64 -1.78
CA ASN A 177 1.62 -9.03 -1.23
C ASN A 177 0.76 -7.83 -0.84
N THR A 178 1.38 -6.70 -0.46
CA THR A 178 0.64 -5.47 -0.17
C THR A 178 0.13 -4.75 -1.43
N ARG A 179 0.61 -5.13 -2.62
CA ARG A 179 0.09 -4.61 -3.89
C ARG A 179 -1.17 -5.31 -4.37
N THR A 180 -1.38 -6.54 -3.93
CA THR A 180 -2.53 -7.37 -4.31
C THR A 180 -3.67 -7.31 -3.30
N ALA A 181 -3.40 -6.87 -2.07
CA ALA A 181 -4.43 -6.59 -1.08
C ALA A 181 -5.31 -5.40 -1.53
N GLU A 182 -6.60 -5.41 -1.16
CA GLU A 182 -7.52 -4.26 -1.33
C GLU A 182 -7.07 -2.99 -0.57
N LEU A 183 -5.92 -3.07 0.11
CA LEU A 183 -5.32 -2.08 1.01
C LEU A 183 -4.06 -1.45 0.40
N PHE A 184 -4.05 -1.26 -0.92
CA PHE A 184 -2.92 -0.67 -1.65
C PHE A 184 -2.61 0.74 -1.16
N VAL A 185 -1.32 0.98 -0.93
CA VAL A 185 -0.72 2.27 -0.57
C VAL A 185 0.45 2.55 -1.51
N GLU A 186 0.83 3.82 -1.63
CA GLU A 186 1.95 4.23 -2.48
C GLU A 186 3.24 3.48 -2.10
N PHE A 187 4.08 3.19 -3.11
CA PHE A 187 5.31 2.43 -2.91
C PHE A 187 6.26 3.11 -1.89
N GLN A 188 6.30 4.45 -1.84
CA GLN A 188 7.05 5.18 -0.82
C GLN A 188 6.63 4.77 0.60
N TRP A 189 5.34 4.63 0.84
CA TRP A 189 4.81 4.20 2.15
C TRP A 189 5.24 2.76 2.47
N GLN A 190 5.22 1.86 1.48
CA GLN A 190 5.68 0.46 1.65
C GLN A 190 7.17 0.41 2.04
N VAL A 191 7.98 1.31 1.47
CA VAL A 191 9.40 1.45 1.81
C VAL A 191 9.60 1.96 3.24
N GLU A 192 8.79 2.92 3.71
CA GLU A 192 8.88 3.40 5.10
C GLU A 192 8.46 2.34 6.13
N VAL A 193 7.60 1.38 5.78
CA VAL A 193 7.32 0.22 6.65
C VAL A 193 8.57 -0.63 6.88
N VAL A 194 9.48 -0.72 5.90
CA VAL A 194 10.76 -1.41 6.10
C VAL A 194 11.62 -0.69 7.14
N HIS A 195 11.59 0.65 7.16
CA HIS A 195 12.27 1.42 8.19
C HIS A 195 11.66 1.19 9.58
N ASP A 196 10.35 1.02 9.69
CA ASP A 196 9.75 0.65 10.99
C ASP A 196 10.27 -0.68 11.52
N VAL A 197 10.46 -1.66 10.64
CA VAL A 197 11.04 -2.94 11.02
C VAL A 197 12.46 -2.75 11.55
N GLU A 198 13.27 -1.90 10.90
CA GLU A 198 14.60 -1.51 11.38
C GLU A 198 14.55 -0.87 12.78
N LEU A 199 13.60 0.05 13.01
CA LEU A 199 13.41 0.71 14.31
C LEU A 199 13.02 -0.29 15.41
N ILE A 200 12.14 -1.25 15.10
CA ILE A 200 11.77 -2.30 16.05
C ILE A 200 12.95 -3.23 16.37
N LEU A 201 13.84 -3.49 15.42
CA LEU A 201 15.00 -4.37 15.62
C LEU A 201 16.10 -3.74 16.51
N GLN A 202 16.00 -2.47 16.88
CA GLN A 202 17.01 -1.79 17.71
C GLN A 202 17.20 -2.43 19.09
N THR A 203 16.13 -2.96 19.71
CA THR A 203 16.24 -3.65 21.00
C THR A 203 15.29 -4.84 21.10
N LYS A 204 15.66 -5.82 21.94
CA LYS A 204 14.81 -6.98 22.22
C LYS A 204 13.44 -6.59 22.76
N ASP A 205 13.37 -5.49 23.52
CA ASP A 205 12.14 -5.03 24.14
C ASP A 205 11.13 -4.53 23.11
N HIS A 206 11.61 -3.82 22.07
CA HIS A 206 10.77 -3.42 20.95
C HIS A 206 10.26 -4.64 20.18
N VAL A 207 11.16 -5.56 19.83
CA VAL A 207 10.79 -6.82 19.15
C VAL A 207 9.76 -7.59 19.96
N LEU A 208 9.99 -7.76 21.26
CA LEU A 208 9.11 -8.51 22.15
C LEU A 208 7.75 -7.83 22.29
N LYS A 209 7.70 -6.49 22.36
CA LYS A 209 6.44 -5.73 22.36
C LYS A 209 5.63 -5.96 21.09
N ALA A 210 6.26 -5.82 19.92
CA ALA A 210 5.58 -6.03 18.64
C ALA A 210 5.00 -7.45 18.50
N VAL A 211 5.83 -8.46 18.76
CA VAL A 211 5.40 -9.87 18.65
C VAL A 211 4.35 -10.22 19.71
N TYR A 212 4.47 -9.68 20.92
CA TYR A 212 3.48 -9.91 21.99
C TYR A 212 2.14 -9.28 21.66
N GLU A 213 2.10 -8.03 21.20
CA GLU A 213 0.86 -7.38 20.76
C GLU A 213 0.21 -8.18 19.63
N MET A 214 0.99 -8.59 18.63
CA MET A 214 0.50 -9.42 17.53
C MET A 214 -0.04 -10.77 18.03
N PHE A 215 0.63 -11.40 18.99
CA PHE A 215 0.13 -12.62 19.64
C PHE A 215 -1.23 -12.39 20.33
N MET A 216 -1.39 -11.27 21.03
CA MET A 216 -2.66 -10.91 21.68
C MET A 216 -3.79 -10.69 20.67
N ILE A 217 -3.49 -10.00 19.57
CA ILE A 217 -4.41 -9.79 18.44
C ILE A 217 -4.89 -11.14 17.88
N PHE A 218 -3.96 -12.05 17.61
CA PHE A 218 -4.27 -13.36 17.03
C PHE A 218 -4.90 -14.35 18.00
N SER A 219 -4.78 -14.16 19.32
CA SER A 219 -5.30 -15.09 20.33
C SER A 219 -6.81 -15.25 20.26
N ASN A 220 -7.52 -14.19 19.87
CA ASN A 220 -8.97 -14.17 19.68
C ASN A 220 -9.42 -14.64 18.28
N SER A 221 -8.49 -14.94 17.38
CA SER A 221 -8.80 -15.33 16.00
C SER A 221 -9.02 -16.85 15.84
N LYS A 222 -9.59 -17.22 14.68
CA LYS A 222 -9.71 -18.63 14.23
C LYS A 222 -8.38 -19.25 13.81
N HIS A 223 -7.34 -18.45 13.59
CA HIS A 223 -6.08 -18.85 12.93
C HIS A 223 -5.06 -19.45 13.90
N LYS A 224 -5.40 -20.60 14.50
CA LYS A 224 -4.60 -21.22 15.57
C LYS A 224 -3.15 -21.49 15.20
N ARG A 225 -2.85 -21.80 13.93
CA ARG A 225 -1.47 -22.03 13.47
C ARG A 225 -0.62 -20.77 13.59
N ALA A 226 -1.13 -19.63 13.12
CA ALA A 226 -0.45 -18.35 13.23
C ALA A 226 -0.29 -17.92 14.69
N THR A 227 -1.34 -18.11 15.52
CA THR A 227 -1.26 -17.86 16.97
C THR A 227 -0.14 -18.67 17.65
N GLN A 228 0.04 -19.95 17.29
CA GLN A 228 1.12 -20.76 17.84
C GLN A 228 2.52 -20.32 17.36
N LYS A 229 2.65 -19.87 16.10
CA LYS A 229 3.90 -19.29 15.61
C LYS A 229 4.26 -18.03 16.40
N LEU A 230 3.31 -17.11 16.56
CA LEU A 230 3.52 -15.89 17.34
C LEU A 230 3.90 -16.20 18.78
N LYS A 231 3.20 -17.15 19.43
CA LYS A 231 3.59 -17.65 20.76
C LYS A 231 5.03 -18.16 20.80
N PHE A 232 5.45 -18.92 19.79
CA PHE A 232 6.83 -19.38 19.67
C PHE A 232 7.81 -18.21 19.59
N PHE A 233 7.52 -17.19 18.78
CA PHE A 233 8.37 -15.98 18.71
C PHE A 233 8.38 -15.20 20.04
N VAL A 234 7.26 -15.07 20.75
CA VAL A 234 7.23 -14.49 22.12
C VAL A 234 8.19 -15.23 23.05
N ALA A 235 8.23 -16.57 22.97
CA ALA A 235 9.12 -17.40 23.77
C ALA A 235 10.60 -17.32 23.34
N TRP A 236 10.85 -17.15 22.04
CA TRP A 236 12.19 -17.16 21.45
C TRP A 236 12.92 -15.81 21.52
N VAL A 237 12.23 -14.68 21.28
CA VAL A 237 12.86 -13.35 21.21
C VAL A 237 13.79 -13.04 22.41
N PRO A 238 13.47 -13.38 23.67
CA PRO A 238 14.40 -13.16 24.78
C PRO A 238 15.78 -13.83 24.60
N SER A 239 15.85 -14.97 23.90
CA SER A 239 17.08 -15.75 23.69
C SER A 239 17.93 -15.27 22.51
N ILE A 240 17.41 -14.39 21.64
CA ILE A 240 18.22 -13.80 20.56
C ILE A 240 19.44 -13.11 21.16
N ASN A 241 20.63 -13.27 20.61
CA ASN A 241 21.80 -12.57 21.17
C ASN A 241 21.92 -11.16 20.59
N LYS A 242 22.62 -10.26 21.29
CA LYS A 242 22.75 -8.84 20.86
C LYS A 242 23.38 -8.71 19.47
N LYS A 243 24.42 -9.49 19.17
CA LYS A 243 25.14 -9.42 17.88
C LYS A 243 24.27 -9.89 16.72
N GLU A 244 23.46 -10.91 16.93
CA GLU A 244 22.51 -11.42 15.94
C GLU A 244 21.41 -10.41 15.65
N LEU A 245 20.92 -9.72 16.70
CA LEU A 245 19.94 -8.64 16.54
C LEU A 245 20.54 -7.40 15.83
N GLU A 246 21.75 -6.99 16.21
CA GLU A 246 22.48 -5.91 15.51
C GLU A 246 22.70 -6.27 14.03
N LYS A 247 23.16 -7.49 13.75
CA LYS A 247 23.37 -7.98 12.38
C LYS A 247 22.09 -7.92 11.54
N ILE A 248 20.96 -8.44 12.05
CA ILE A 248 19.72 -8.44 11.27
C ILE A 248 19.18 -7.01 11.07
N SER A 249 19.37 -6.13 12.05
CA SER A 249 19.03 -4.70 11.92
C SER A 249 19.86 -4.03 10.81
N ASP A 250 21.17 -4.28 10.77
CA ASP A 250 22.06 -3.72 9.74
C ASP A 250 21.68 -4.21 8.34
N GLU A 251 21.37 -5.51 8.18
CA GLU A 251 20.93 -6.06 6.89
C GLU A 251 19.57 -5.47 6.44
N VAL A 252 18.65 -5.20 7.37
CA VAL A 252 17.39 -4.49 7.06
C VAL A 252 17.66 -3.04 6.65
N HIS A 253 18.56 -2.35 7.33
CA HIS A 253 18.97 -0.98 6.99
C HIS A 253 19.58 -0.88 5.58
N GLU A 254 20.47 -1.82 5.22
CA GLU A 254 21.03 -1.90 3.87
C GLU A 254 19.94 -2.09 2.81
N TYR A 255 18.99 -2.99 3.08
CA TYR A 255 17.86 -3.22 2.18
C TYR A 255 16.96 -1.98 2.05
N TYR A 256 16.61 -1.32 3.16
CA TYR A 256 15.85 -0.06 3.16
C TYR A 256 16.55 1.02 2.32
N THR A 257 17.86 1.21 2.55
CA THR A 257 18.66 2.19 1.81
C THR A 257 18.65 1.90 0.31
N SER A 258 18.76 0.62 -0.08
CA SER A 258 18.68 0.22 -1.48
C SER A 258 17.32 0.54 -2.13
N LEU A 259 16.22 0.35 -1.40
CA LEU A 259 14.88 0.69 -1.86
C LEU A 259 14.69 2.21 -1.99
N ARG A 260 15.22 2.99 -1.04
CA ARG A 260 15.19 4.46 -1.08
C ARG A 260 15.94 5.02 -2.29
N VAL A 261 17.11 4.46 -2.62
CA VAL A 261 17.85 4.84 -3.84
C VAL A 261 17.04 4.53 -5.09
N TYR A 262 16.49 3.31 -5.19
CA TYR A 262 15.62 2.93 -6.30
C TYR A 262 14.44 3.88 -6.47
N LEU A 263 13.81 4.29 -5.36
CA LEU A 263 12.69 5.23 -5.38
C LEU A 263 13.10 6.61 -5.90
N LEU A 264 14.25 7.14 -5.48
CA LEU A 264 14.78 8.41 -6.00
C LEU A 264 15.07 8.32 -7.50
N ASP A 265 15.63 7.21 -7.98
CA ASP A 265 15.93 6.99 -9.40
C ASP A 265 14.66 6.97 -10.25
N VAL A 266 13.58 6.33 -9.79
CA VAL A 266 12.28 6.32 -10.49
C VAL A 266 11.72 7.73 -10.59
N HIS A 267 11.67 8.48 -9.49
CA HIS A 267 11.17 9.85 -9.50
C HIS A 267 12.01 10.78 -10.40
N SER A 268 13.34 10.59 -10.44
CA SER A 268 14.22 11.39 -11.31
C SER A 268 13.93 11.17 -12.80
N LYS A 269 13.57 9.94 -13.19
CA LYS A 269 13.21 9.60 -14.57
C LYS A 269 11.88 10.23 -14.95
N ASP A 270 10.88 10.19 -14.07
CA ASP A 270 9.56 10.78 -14.34
C ASP A 270 9.62 12.30 -14.52
N ILE A 271 10.52 13.00 -13.81
CA ILE A 271 10.72 14.45 -13.95
C ILE A 271 11.44 14.81 -15.28
N SER A 272 12.29 13.91 -15.79
CA SER A 272 13.04 14.15 -17.04
C SER A 272 12.23 13.97 -18.34
N PHE A 273 10.97 13.52 -18.24
CA PHE A 273 10.03 13.36 -19.37
C PHE A 273 8.84 14.35 -19.33
N GLY A 274 8.87 15.35 -18.43
CA GLY A 274 7.86 16.41 -18.28
C GLY A 274 8.15 17.67 -19.10
#